data_AF-A0A2E1ILC7-F1
#
_entry.id   AF-A0A2E1ILC7-F1
#
_cell.length_a   1.000
_cell.length_b   1.000
_cell.length_c   1.000
_cell.angle_alpha   90.00
_cell.angle_beta   90.00
_cell.angle_gamma   90.00
#
_symmetry.space_group_name_H-M   'P 1'
#
loop_
_entity.id
_entity.type
_entity.pdbx_description
1 polymer ?
#
loop_
_entity_poly.entity_id
_entity_poly.type
_entity_poly.pdbx_seq_one_letter_code
_entity_poly.pdbx_strand_id
1 'polypeptide(L)'
;MLKNTHHYEQTAARLTVEGVPDLSAGQSGDNIGILSAWRLQLVASPELEGTREHLEALMSVVMPYARHQLSGVGRQFQTDAGFVTIEPLEHVHQLTLRSSKEGVEPLTLKLDDAELSDLVRCLDRLRLDQRVQLAWTLPPDQPLSRHDLVERIPLRRRFGAPLLGGLALATSAVVALILPLPGPEVPPASQGSVEAPANPESTER
;
A
#
# COMPACT_ATOMS: atom_id res chain seq x y z
N MET A 1 -45.08 -6.23 -2.77
CA MET A 1 -43.79 -6.79 -2.31
C MET A 1 -43.00 -5.65 -1.70
N LEU A 2 -42.56 -5.77 -0.45
CA LEU A 2 -41.79 -4.71 0.19
C LEU A 2 -40.41 -4.66 -0.46
N LYS A 3 -40.07 -3.50 -1.05
CA LYS A 3 -38.76 -3.22 -1.62
C LYS A 3 -37.93 -2.56 -0.52
N ASN A 4 -36.78 -3.13 -0.22
CA ASN A 4 -35.86 -2.60 0.77
C ASN A 4 -34.84 -1.68 0.08
N THR A 5 -34.39 -0.66 0.80
CA THR A 5 -33.43 0.32 0.27
C THR A 5 -32.41 0.66 1.35
N HIS A 6 -31.14 0.45 1.01
CA HIS A 6 -30.01 0.76 1.87
C HIS A 6 -29.16 1.86 1.25
N HIS A 7 -28.71 2.79 2.08
CA HIS A 7 -27.90 3.94 1.65
C HIS A 7 -26.55 3.93 2.37
N TYR A 8 -25.48 4.07 1.59
CA TYR A 8 -24.11 4.18 2.07
C TYR A 8 -23.55 5.52 1.64
N GLU A 9 -23.49 6.46 2.58
CA GLU A 9 -23.10 7.84 2.32
C GLU A 9 -21.73 8.18 2.91
N GLN A 10 -20.99 8.97 2.14
CA GLN A 10 -19.76 9.66 2.49
C GLN A 10 -19.82 11.09 1.95
N THR A 11 -18.75 11.86 2.14
CA THR A 11 -18.71 13.28 1.76
C THR A 11 -18.87 13.47 0.26
N ALA A 12 -18.15 12.67 -0.53
CA ALA A 12 -18.08 12.79 -1.98
C ALA A 12 -18.79 11.66 -2.75
N ALA A 13 -19.29 10.64 -2.06
CA ALA A 13 -19.92 9.47 -2.66
C ALA A 13 -21.19 9.04 -1.91
N ARG A 14 -22.25 8.72 -2.65
CA ARG A 14 -23.48 8.11 -2.14
C ARG A 14 -23.83 6.89 -2.99
N LEU A 15 -23.88 5.73 -2.35
CA LEU A 15 -24.32 4.48 -2.96
C LEU A 15 -25.68 4.08 -2.39
N THR A 16 -26.67 3.93 -3.26
CA THR A 16 -28.00 3.44 -2.91
C THR A 16 -28.21 2.07 -3.52
N VAL A 17 -28.68 1.12 -2.73
CA VAL A 17 -28.91 -0.27 -3.14
C VAL A 17 -30.35 -0.63 -2.83
N GLU A 18 -31.07 -1.10 -3.84
CA GLU A 18 -32.49 -1.42 -3.77
C GLU A 18 -32.71 -2.88 -4.14
N GLY A 19 -33.57 -3.57 -3.40
CA GLY A 19 -33.82 -4.98 -3.66
C GLY A 19 -34.97 -5.57 -2.89
N VAL A 20 -35.12 -6.87 -3.04
CA VAL A 20 -36.13 -7.68 -2.34
C VAL A 20 -35.46 -8.84 -1.60
N PRO A 21 -36.05 -9.32 -0.51
CA PRO A 21 -35.56 -10.51 0.17
C PRO A 21 -35.77 -11.75 -0.70
N ASP A 22 -34.82 -12.68 -0.68
CA ASP A 22 -34.98 -13.97 -1.32
C ASP A 22 -35.75 -14.94 -0.39
N LEU A 23 -37.08 -14.96 -0.57
CA LEU A 23 -37.96 -15.85 0.21
C LEU A 23 -37.64 -17.34 0.00
N SER A 24 -37.08 -17.71 -1.15
CA SER A 24 -36.72 -19.10 -1.45
C SER A 24 -35.51 -19.57 -0.63
N ALA A 25 -34.64 -18.65 -0.26
CA ALA A 25 -33.50 -18.86 0.64
C ALA A 25 -33.85 -18.64 2.12
N GLY A 26 -35.14 -18.51 2.47
CA GLY A 26 -35.60 -18.27 3.84
C GLY A 26 -35.32 -16.86 4.37
N GLN A 27 -34.96 -15.92 3.50
CA GLN A 27 -34.76 -14.52 3.89
C GLN A 27 -36.10 -13.82 4.09
N SER A 28 -36.15 -12.88 5.03
CA SER A 28 -37.34 -12.08 5.29
C SER A 28 -36.95 -10.73 5.90
N GLY A 29 -37.92 -9.80 5.98
CA GLY A 29 -37.71 -8.49 6.58
C GLY A 29 -36.93 -7.53 5.67
N ASP A 30 -35.93 -6.85 6.26
CA ASP A 30 -35.16 -5.75 5.66
C ASP A 30 -33.94 -6.21 4.84
N ASN A 31 -33.85 -7.52 4.55
CA ASN A 31 -32.73 -8.07 3.80
C ASN A 31 -32.91 -7.87 2.28
N ILE A 32 -31.79 -7.71 1.59
CA ILE A 32 -31.69 -7.74 0.12
C ILE A 32 -30.99 -9.03 -0.26
N GLY A 33 -31.75 -9.99 -0.80
CA GLY A 33 -31.22 -11.22 -1.41
C GLY A 33 -31.18 -11.16 -2.93
N ILE A 34 -32.03 -10.32 -3.52
CA ILE A 34 -32.08 -10.09 -4.96
C ILE A 34 -31.95 -8.58 -5.21
N LEU A 35 -30.87 -8.20 -5.87
CA LEU A 35 -30.61 -6.81 -6.26
C LEU A 35 -31.58 -6.41 -7.38
N SER A 36 -32.37 -5.36 -7.13
CA SER A 36 -33.28 -4.80 -8.13
C SER A 36 -32.65 -3.60 -8.85
N ALA A 37 -31.97 -2.72 -8.11
CA ALA A 37 -31.30 -1.56 -8.67
C ALA A 37 -30.18 -1.08 -7.74
N TRP A 38 -29.22 -0.35 -8.30
CA TRP A 38 -28.24 0.40 -7.52
C TRP A 38 -27.97 1.73 -8.22
N ARG A 39 -27.61 2.73 -7.44
CA ARG A 39 -27.20 4.05 -7.95
C ARG A 39 -26.02 4.55 -7.16
N LEU A 40 -25.01 5.05 -7.86
CA LEU A 40 -23.84 5.69 -7.27
C LEU A 40 -23.78 7.13 -7.76
N GLN A 41 -23.90 8.06 -6.81
CA GLN A 41 -23.70 9.48 -7.05
C GLN A 41 -22.33 9.87 -6.51
N LEU A 42 -21.49 10.42 -7.38
CA LEU A 42 -20.24 11.08 -7.03
C LEU A 42 -20.41 12.60 -7.18
N VAL A 43 -19.65 13.38 -6.42
CA VAL A 43 -19.69 14.85 -6.55
C VAL A 43 -19.28 15.26 -7.97
N ALA A 44 -19.97 16.25 -8.52
CA ALA A 44 -19.72 16.81 -9.86
C ALA A 44 -19.68 15.79 -11.02
N SER A 45 -20.22 14.59 -10.81
CA SER A 45 -20.24 13.49 -11.78
C SER A 45 -21.68 13.07 -12.09
N PRO A 46 -21.94 12.48 -13.27
CA PRO A 46 -23.24 11.88 -13.56
C PRO A 46 -23.56 10.74 -12.60
N GLU A 47 -24.85 10.52 -12.32
CA GLU A 47 -25.31 9.36 -11.57
C GLU A 47 -24.98 8.08 -12.36
N LEU A 48 -24.40 7.10 -11.68
CA LEU A 48 -24.08 5.81 -12.25
C LEU A 48 -25.12 4.78 -11.83
N GLU A 49 -25.64 4.06 -12.81
CA GLU A 49 -26.57 2.95 -12.63
C GLU A 49 -26.22 1.80 -13.58
N GLY A 50 -26.70 0.60 -13.28
CA GLY A 50 -26.45 -0.56 -14.13
C GLY A 50 -26.99 -1.85 -13.56
N THR A 51 -26.55 -2.96 -14.12
CA THR A 51 -26.90 -4.30 -13.62
C THR A 51 -26.05 -4.67 -12.40
N ARG A 52 -26.38 -5.78 -11.74
CA ARG A 52 -25.59 -6.36 -10.64
C ARG A 52 -24.14 -6.60 -11.06
N GLU A 53 -23.93 -7.06 -12.29
CA GLU A 53 -22.62 -7.35 -12.86
C GLU A 53 -21.76 -6.09 -12.97
N HIS A 54 -22.37 -4.92 -13.23
CA HIS A 54 -21.64 -3.65 -13.27
C HIS A 54 -21.17 -3.22 -11.87
N LEU A 55 -22.02 -3.41 -10.85
CA LEU A 55 -21.63 -3.13 -9.46
C LEU A 55 -20.52 -4.08 -8.98
N GLU A 56 -20.63 -5.36 -9.31
CA GLU A 56 -19.61 -6.36 -8.99
C GLU A 56 -18.29 -6.08 -9.73
N ALA A 57 -18.36 -5.68 -11.00
CA ALA A 57 -17.21 -5.22 -11.78
C ALA A 57 -16.55 -3.98 -11.14
N LEU A 58 -17.35 -3.01 -10.67
CA LEU A 58 -16.84 -1.84 -9.98
C LEU A 58 -16.11 -2.22 -8.68
N MET A 59 -16.71 -3.09 -7.86
CA MET A 59 -16.12 -3.56 -6.61
C MET A 59 -14.81 -4.34 -6.86
N SER A 60 -14.81 -5.25 -7.83
CA SER A 60 -13.64 -6.08 -8.18
C SER A 60 -12.47 -5.29 -8.76
N VAL A 61 -12.69 -4.08 -9.29
CA VAL A 61 -11.65 -3.22 -9.85
C VAL A 61 -11.19 -2.14 -8.86
N VAL A 62 -12.12 -1.44 -8.23
CA VAL A 62 -11.82 -0.30 -7.35
C VAL A 62 -11.16 -0.76 -6.04
N MET A 63 -11.63 -1.85 -5.43
CA MET A 63 -11.08 -2.31 -4.14
C MET A 63 -9.62 -2.78 -4.24
N PRO A 64 -9.20 -3.61 -5.23
CA PRO A 64 -7.78 -3.91 -5.43
C PRO A 64 -6.94 -2.69 -5.79
N TYR A 65 -7.46 -1.80 -6.63
CA TYR A 65 -6.77 -0.57 -7.03
C TYR A 65 -6.42 0.30 -5.83
N ALA A 66 -7.41 0.60 -4.97
CA ALA A 66 -7.20 1.44 -3.79
C ALA A 66 -6.12 0.87 -2.86
N ARG A 67 -6.07 -0.46 -2.67
CA ARG A 67 -5.03 -1.12 -1.86
C ARG A 67 -3.64 -0.97 -2.46
N HIS A 68 -3.52 -1.07 -3.79
CA HIS A 68 -2.25 -0.84 -4.48
C HIS A 68 -1.82 0.62 -4.35
N GLN A 69 -2.75 1.56 -4.47
CA GLN A 69 -2.48 2.99 -4.30
C GLN A 69 -2.04 3.34 -2.87
N LEU A 70 -2.70 2.80 -1.84
CA LEU A 70 -2.26 2.94 -0.45
C LEU A 70 -0.84 2.42 -0.22
N SER A 71 -0.45 1.42 -1.02
CA SER A 71 0.89 0.85 -0.98
C SER A 71 1.89 1.58 -1.88
N GLY A 72 1.47 2.66 -2.55
CA GLY A 72 2.28 3.47 -3.48
C GLY A 72 2.61 2.78 -4.79
N VAL A 73 1.82 1.79 -5.19
CA VAL A 73 1.96 1.07 -6.47
C VAL A 73 0.82 1.49 -7.38
N GLY A 74 1.09 2.42 -8.29
CA GLY A 74 0.12 2.84 -9.30
C GLY A 74 0.13 1.88 -10.49
N ARG A 75 -0.97 1.12 -10.68
CA ARG A 75 -1.17 0.29 -11.88
C ARG A 75 -2.63 0.30 -12.31
N GLN A 76 -2.86 -0.07 -13.57
CA GLN A 76 -4.21 -0.26 -14.10
C GLN A 76 -4.83 -1.56 -13.56
N PHE A 77 -6.13 -1.51 -13.28
CA PHE A 77 -6.98 -2.65 -12.99
C PHE A 77 -8.18 -2.64 -13.93
N GLN A 78 -8.59 -3.82 -14.37
CA GLN A 78 -9.70 -3.99 -15.29
C GLN A 78 -10.36 -5.35 -15.02
N THR A 79 -11.67 -5.45 -15.24
CA THR A 79 -12.40 -6.73 -15.24
C THR A 79 -12.13 -7.55 -16.51
N ASP A 80 -12.23 -8.88 -16.45
CA ASP A 80 -12.09 -9.75 -17.63
C ASP A 80 -13.01 -9.35 -18.79
N ALA A 81 -14.25 -8.96 -18.50
CA ALA A 81 -15.22 -8.47 -19.49
C ALA A 81 -14.97 -7.02 -19.96
N GLY A 82 -14.05 -6.30 -19.30
CA GLY A 82 -13.67 -4.93 -19.63
C GLY A 82 -14.74 -3.86 -19.38
N PHE A 83 -15.78 -4.13 -18.57
CA PHE A 83 -16.82 -3.15 -18.26
C PHE A 83 -16.31 -1.99 -17.41
N VAL A 84 -15.36 -2.26 -16.53
CA VAL A 84 -14.79 -1.26 -15.63
C VAL A 84 -13.27 -1.36 -15.69
N THR A 85 -12.64 -0.20 -15.88
CA THR A 85 -11.19 -0.03 -15.82
C THR A 85 -10.88 1.17 -14.93
N ILE A 86 -9.86 1.04 -14.06
CA ILE A 86 -9.33 2.16 -13.29
C ILE A 86 -7.81 2.21 -13.42
N GLU A 87 -7.27 3.41 -13.58
CA GLU A 87 -5.82 3.62 -13.74
C GLU A 87 -5.34 4.90 -13.07
N PRO A 88 -4.09 4.96 -12.62
CA PRO A 88 -3.49 6.21 -12.17
C PRO A 88 -3.26 7.15 -13.35
N LEU A 89 -3.68 8.41 -13.22
CA LEU A 89 -3.39 9.47 -14.20
C LEU A 89 -2.84 10.70 -13.46
N GLU A 90 -1.51 10.84 -13.44
CA GLU A 90 -0.81 11.91 -12.72
C GLU A 90 -1.23 12.01 -11.23
N HIS A 91 -2.11 12.96 -10.91
CA HIS A 91 -2.61 13.25 -9.55
C HIS A 91 -4.09 12.88 -9.35
N VAL A 92 -4.69 12.19 -10.33
CA VAL A 92 -6.08 11.75 -10.28
C VAL A 92 -6.18 10.27 -10.65
N HIS A 93 -7.35 9.68 -10.38
CA HIS A 93 -7.68 8.31 -10.71
C HIS A 93 -8.72 8.31 -11.81
N GLN A 94 -8.38 7.73 -12.97
CA GLN A 94 -9.29 7.68 -14.09
C GLN A 94 -10.10 6.39 -14.03
N LEU A 95 -11.41 6.50 -13.79
CA LEU A 95 -12.37 5.40 -13.82
C LEU A 95 -13.12 5.43 -15.15
N THR A 96 -12.99 4.39 -15.95
CA THR A 96 -13.69 4.24 -17.23
C THR A 96 -14.72 3.13 -17.13
N LEU A 97 -15.96 3.47 -17.49
CA LEU A 97 -17.13 2.60 -17.45
C LEU A 97 -17.63 2.39 -18.88
N ARG A 98 -17.68 1.14 -19.31
CA ARG A 98 -18.19 0.75 -20.64
C ARG A 98 -19.58 0.16 -20.49
N SER A 99 -20.49 0.59 -21.36
CA SER A 99 -21.81 -0.01 -21.44
C SER A 99 -21.73 -1.43 -22.01
N SER A 100 -22.68 -2.28 -21.61
CA SER A 100 -22.90 -3.57 -22.25
C SER A 100 -23.60 -3.46 -23.62
N LYS A 101 -24.10 -2.27 -24.00
CA LYS A 101 -24.73 -2.02 -25.30
C LYS A 101 -23.70 -1.55 -26.32
N GLU A 102 -23.76 -2.12 -27.52
CA GLU A 102 -22.91 -1.68 -28.64
C GLU A 102 -23.21 -0.22 -29.04
N GLY A 103 -22.17 0.51 -29.44
CA GLY A 103 -22.29 1.88 -29.95
C GLY A 103 -22.45 2.96 -28.88
N VAL A 104 -22.40 2.61 -27.58
CA VAL A 104 -22.40 3.60 -26.50
C VAL A 104 -20.97 3.98 -26.14
N GLU A 105 -20.67 5.28 -26.13
CA GLU A 105 -19.35 5.78 -25.75
C GLU A 105 -19.06 5.48 -24.26
N PRO A 106 -17.82 5.08 -23.91
CA PRO A 106 -17.42 4.89 -22.53
C PRO A 106 -17.53 6.17 -21.71
N LEU A 107 -18.03 6.05 -20.48
CA LEU A 107 -18.04 7.14 -19.52
C LEU A 107 -16.71 7.15 -18.76
N THR A 108 -15.99 8.26 -18.82
CA THR A 108 -14.75 8.46 -18.08
C THR A 108 -14.96 9.48 -16.96
N LEU A 109 -14.65 9.06 -15.73
CA LEU A 109 -14.67 9.88 -14.53
C LEU A 109 -13.23 10.07 -14.02
N LYS A 110 -12.93 11.26 -13.52
CA LYS A 110 -11.67 11.57 -12.85
C LYS A 110 -11.98 11.75 -11.38
N LEU A 111 -11.35 10.95 -10.54
CA LEU A 111 -11.51 10.99 -9.09
C LEU A 111 -10.25 11.57 -8.47
N ASP A 112 -10.39 12.48 -7.52
CA ASP A 112 -9.30 12.81 -6.61
C ASP A 112 -9.13 11.74 -5.50
N ASP A 113 -8.10 11.90 -4.67
CA ASP A 113 -7.80 10.97 -3.58
C ASP A 113 -8.97 10.86 -2.57
N ALA A 114 -9.71 11.96 -2.33
CA ALA A 114 -10.80 12.00 -1.38
C ALA A 114 -12.05 11.29 -1.95
N GLU A 115 -12.39 11.57 -3.20
CA GLU A 115 -13.46 10.90 -3.95
C GLU A 115 -13.22 9.40 -4.05
N LEU A 116 -11.97 8.97 -4.34
CA LEU A 116 -11.61 7.57 -4.34
C LEU A 116 -11.77 6.95 -2.95
N SER A 117 -11.30 7.61 -1.90
CA SER A 117 -11.43 7.10 -0.52
C SER A 117 -12.89 6.90 -0.13
N ASP A 118 -13.74 7.87 -0.43
CA ASP A 118 -15.16 7.84 -0.12
C ASP A 118 -15.89 6.75 -0.92
N LEU A 119 -15.58 6.61 -2.21
CA LEU A 119 -16.10 5.52 -3.04
C LEU A 119 -15.74 4.15 -2.44
N VAL A 120 -14.47 3.93 -2.09
CA VAL A 120 -14.00 2.68 -1.50
C VAL A 120 -14.74 2.39 -0.20
N ARG A 121 -14.93 3.39 0.66
CA ARG A 121 -15.67 3.25 1.93
C ARG A 121 -17.13 2.88 1.71
N CYS A 122 -17.80 3.45 0.71
CA CYS A 122 -19.18 3.06 0.35
C CYS A 122 -19.24 1.59 -0.08
N LEU A 123 -18.34 1.17 -0.97
CA LEU A 123 -18.29 -0.19 -1.49
C LEU A 123 -17.92 -1.21 -0.39
N ASP A 124 -17.00 -0.87 0.51
CA ASP A 124 -16.64 -1.74 1.64
C ASP A 124 -17.80 -1.88 2.64
N ARG A 125 -18.53 -0.79 2.92
CA ARG A 125 -19.73 -0.86 3.77
C ARG A 125 -20.80 -1.76 3.17
N LEU A 126 -21.06 -1.65 1.86
CA LEU A 126 -21.97 -2.55 1.15
C LEU A 126 -21.50 -4.01 1.26
N ARG A 127 -20.22 -4.29 1.03
CA ARG A 127 -19.65 -5.65 1.10
C ARG A 127 -19.81 -6.30 2.47
N LEU A 128 -19.69 -5.52 3.53
CA LEU A 128 -19.73 -5.99 4.91
C LEU A 128 -21.15 -5.94 5.53
N ASP A 129 -22.14 -5.42 4.81
CA ASP A 129 -23.50 -5.28 5.32
C ASP A 129 -24.23 -6.63 5.33
N GLN A 130 -24.53 -7.13 6.53
CA GLN A 130 -25.25 -8.40 6.72
C GLN A 130 -26.70 -8.38 6.21
N ARG A 131 -27.25 -7.18 5.98
CA ARG A 131 -28.59 -7.02 5.38
C ARG A 131 -28.56 -7.25 3.88
N VAL A 132 -27.40 -7.08 3.24
CA VAL A 132 -27.22 -7.31 1.79
C VAL A 132 -26.57 -8.67 1.59
N GLN A 133 -27.40 -9.70 1.48
CA GLN A 133 -26.99 -11.10 1.38
C GLN A 133 -26.83 -11.51 -0.10
N LEU A 134 -26.04 -10.73 -0.83
CA LEU A 134 -25.69 -11.01 -2.22
C LEU A 134 -24.39 -11.81 -2.27
N ALA A 135 -24.38 -12.90 -3.04
CA ALA A 135 -23.18 -13.68 -3.30
C ALA A 135 -22.29 -12.94 -4.33
N TRP A 136 -21.43 -12.05 -3.85
CA TRP A 136 -20.48 -11.33 -4.69
C TRP A 136 -19.31 -12.24 -5.12
N THR A 137 -18.98 -12.28 -6.41
CA THR A 137 -17.77 -12.98 -6.89
C THR A 137 -16.59 -12.01 -7.01
N LEU A 138 -15.99 -11.68 -5.86
CA LEU A 138 -14.85 -10.74 -5.79
C LEU A 138 -13.51 -11.49 -5.77
N PRO A 139 -12.46 -10.94 -6.40
CA PRO A 139 -11.12 -11.51 -6.31
C PRO A 139 -10.65 -11.51 -4.84
N PRO A 140 -9.98 -12.58 -4.38
CA PRO A 140 -9.51 -12.67 -3.01
C PRO A 140 -8.45 -11.61 -2.72
N ASP A 141 -8.38 -11.20 -1.45
CA ASP A 141 -7.38 -10.24 -1.00
C ASP A 141 -5.98 -10.89 -0.99
N GLN A 142 -5.13 -10.45 -1.92
CA GLN A 142 -3.76 -10.95 -2.05
C GLN A 142 -2.74 -9.90 -1.57
N PRO A 143 -1.69 -10.31 -0.84
CA PRO A 143 -0.61 -9.41 -0.50
C PRO A 143 0.15 -8.96 -1.75
N LEU A 144 0.75 -7.78 -1.70
CA LEU A 144 1.63 -7.29 -2.76
C LEU A 144 2.86 -8.19 -2.90
N SER A 145 3.28 -8.38 -4.15
CA SER A 145 4.50 -9.12 -4.42
C SER A 145 5.72 -8.33 -3.93
N ARG A 146 6.81 -9.02 -3.56
CA ARG A 146 8.06 -8.36 -3.15
C ARG A 146 8.63 -7.47 -4.25
N HIS A 147 8.38 -7.80 -5.52
CA HIS A 147 8.87 -7.02 -6.65
C HIS A 147 8.16 -5.66 -6.72
N ASP A 148 6.84 -5.63 -6.56
CA ASP A 148 6.05 -4.38 -6.54
C ASP A 148 6.50 -3.45 -5.41
N LEU A 149 6.90 -4.00 -4.27
CA LEU A 149 7.40 -3.22 -3.13
C LEU A 149 8.80 -2.64 -3.35
N VAL A 150 9.66 -3.32 -4.10
CA VAL A 150 11.04 -2.87 -4.37
C VAL A 150 11.07 -1.75 -5.41
N GLU A 151 10.17 -1.80 -6.40
CA GLU A 151 10.01 -0.74 -7.41
C GLU A 151 9.52 0.60 -6.82
N ARG A 152 8.94 0.56 -5.61
CA ARG A 152 8.52 1.75 -4.86
C ARG A 152 9.68 2.67 -4.46
N ILE A 153 10.90 2.15 -4.34
CA ILE A 153 12.06 2.94 -3.88
C ILE A 153 12.75 3.52 -5.12
N PRO A 154 12.76 4.86 -5.31
CA PRO A 154 13.47 5.46 -6.44
C PRO A 154 14.93 5.02 -6.40
N LEU A 155 15.50 4.63 -7.54
CA LEU A 155 16.87 4.08 -7.63
C LEU A 155 17.88 4.95 -6.88
N ARG A 156 17.71 6.28 -6.89
CA ARG A 156 18.55 7.24 -6.16
C ARG A 156 18.59 7.01 -4.65
N ARG A 157 17.47 6.66 -4.01
CA ARG A 157 17.43 6.30 -2.57
C ARG A 157 18.00 4.91 -2.33
N ARG A 158 17.81 3.97 -3.27
CA ARG A 158 18.35 2.61 -3.17
C ARG A 158 19.88 2.58 -3.21
N PHE A 159 20.49 3.43 -4.04
CA PHE A 159 21.93 3.49 -4.19
C PHE A 159 22.61 4.57 -3.35
N GLY A 160 21.89 5.55 -2.80
CA GLY A 160 22.47 6.63 -2.00
C GLY A 160 23.26 6.12 -0.78
N ALA A 161 22.67 5.24 0.02
CA ALA A 161 23.32 4.65 1.20
C ALA A 161 24.55 3.79 0.86
N PRO A 162 24.50 2.81 -0.07
CA PRO A 162 25.68 2.02 -0.41
C PRO A 162 26.77 2.85 -1.12
N LEU A 163 26.41 3.86 -1.92
CA LEU A 163 27.40 4.76 -2.53
C LEU A 163 28.12 5.60 -1.47
N LEU A 164 27.38 6.21 -0.52
CA LEU A 164 27.98 6.97 0.57
C LEU A 164 28.86 6.10 1.46
N GLY A 165 28.39 4.90 1.81
CA GLY A 165 29.16 3.94 2.60
C GLY A 165 30.42 3.50 1.86
N GLY A 166 30.32 3.17 0.57
CA GLY A 166 31.46 2.81 -0.27
C GLY A 166 32.47 3.94 -0.40
N LEU A 167 32.01 5.19 -0.55
CA LEU A 167 32.87 6.37 -0.61
C LEU A 167 33.63 6.55 0.71
N ALA A 168 32.95 6.45 1.85
CA ALA A 168 33.56 6.58 3.18
C ALA A 168 34.62 5.49 3.44
N LEU A 169 34.36 4.26 2.99
CA LEU A 169 35.27 3.14 3.10
C LEU A 169 36.51 3.36 2.22
N ALA A 170 36.32 3.79 0.97
CA ALA A 170 37.41 4.11 0.05
C ALA A 170 38.28 5.25 0.59
N THR A 171 37.66 6.33 1.11
CA THR A 171 38.42 7.44 1.71
C THR A 171 39.21 6.98 2.93
N SER A 172 38.65 6.12 3.77
CA SER A 172 39.33 5.59 4.96
C SER A 172 40.53 4.73 4.58
N ALA A 173 40.40 3.90 3.53
CA ALA A 173 41.50 3.08 3.01
C ALA A 173 42.64 3.94 2.43
N VAL A 174 42.31 5.01 1.69
CA VAL A 174 43.30 5.95 1.16
C VAL A 174 44.04 6.66 2.30
N VAL A 175 43.32 7.13 3.32
CA VAL A 175 43.92 7.77 4.49
C VAL A 175 44.85 6.81 5.23
N ALA A 176 44.45 5.54 5.40
CA ALA A 176 45.27 4.53 6.04
C ALA A 176 46.56 4.20 5.26
N LEU A 177 46.56 4.31 3.94
CA LEU A 177 47.77 4.13 3.12
C LEU A 177 48.73 5.33 3.17
N ILE A 178 48.23 6.52 3.47
CA ILE A 178 49.04 7.76 3.52
C ILE A 178 49.58 8.01 4.93
N LEU A 179 48.87 7.59 5.99
CA LEU A 179 49.35 7.76 7.36
C LEU A 179 50.54 6.82 7.63
N PRO A 180 51.71 7.36 8.01
CA PRO A 180 52.83 6.52 8.43
C PRO A 180 52.44 5.75 9.70
N LEU A 181 52.68 4.44 9.69
CA LEU A 181 52.45 3.60 10.85
C LEU A 181 53.37 4.04 12.00
N PRO A 182 52.86 4.24 13.22
CA PRO A 182 53.70 4.52 14.37
C PRO A 182 54.68 3.37 14.56
N GLY A 183 55.97 3.71 14.68
CA GLY A 183 57.03 2.74 14.87
C GLY A 183 56.83 1.95 16.17
N PRO A 184 57.28 0.68 16.23
CA PRO A 184 57.17 -0.13 17.43
C PRO A 184 57.92 0.55 18.57
N GLU A 185 57.20 0.90 19.64
CA GLU A 185 57.78 1.47 20.85
C GLU A 185 58.51 0.35 21.61
N VAL A 186 59.84 0.39 21.58
CA VAL A 186 60.67 -0.56 22.33
C VAL A 186 60.50 -0.24 23.82
N PRO A 187 60.02 -1.19 24.65
CA PRO A 187 59.89 -0.94 26.08
C PRO A 187 61.27 -0.65 26.68
N PRO A 188 61.43 0.33 27.58
CA PRO A 188 62.71 0.59 28.22
C PRO A 188 63.14 -0.64 29.03
N ALA A 189 64.37 -1.09 28.78
CA ALA A 189 65.00 -2.16 29.54
C ALA A 189 65.09 -1.75 31.02
N SER A 190 64.44 -2.51 31.90
CA SER A 190 64.59 -2.40 33.35
C SER A 190 66.06 -2.55 33.71
N GLN A 191 66.70 -1.45 34.10
CA GLN A 191 68.02 -1.49 34.71
C GLN A 191 67.87 -2.05 36.12
N GLY A 192 68.26 -3.31 36.29
CA GLY A 192 68.45 -3.91 37.61
C GLY A 192 69.60 -3.20 38.32
N SER A 193 69.29 -2.50 39.42
CA SER A 193 70.29 -2.12 40.41
C SER A 193 70.72 -3.38 41.17
N VAL A 194 71.89 -3.90 40.81
CA VAL A 194 72.65 -4.82 41.66
C VAL A 194 73.34 -3.96 42.72
N GLU A 195 72.84 -4.04 43.95
CA GLU A 195 73.47 -3.45 45.13
C GLU A 195 74.68 -4.31 45.51
N ALA A 196 75.88 -3.72 45.42
CA ALA A 196 77.12 -4.32 45.89
C ALA A 196 77.35 -3.88 47.36
N PRO A 197 77.65 -4.80 48.29
CA PRO A 197 77.91 -4.42 49.68
C PRO A 197 79.36 -3.95 49.83
N ALA A 198 79.55 -2.78 50.42
CA ALA A 198 80.84 -2.30 50.91
C ALA A 198 80.97 -2.61 52.41
N ASN A 199 81.92 -3.47 52.74
CA ASN A 199 82.59 -3.60 54.05
C ASN A 199 83.72 -2.54 54.13
N PRO A 200 84.43 -2.22 55.24
CA PRO A 200 84.49 -2.75 56.63
C PRO A 200 84.22 -1.61 57.67
N GLU A 201 84.37 -1.66 59.00
CA GLU A 201 85.42 -2.20 59.87
C GLU A 201 85.02 -2.07 61.37
N SER A 202 85.54 -3.00 62.15
CA SER A 202 85.67 -3.15 63.62
C SER A 202 85.85 -1.89 64.48
N THR A 203 85.36 -1.90 65.74
CA THR A 203 86.08 -1.44 66.96
C THR A 203 85.32 -1.86 68.25
N GLU A 204 86.02 -2.60 69.12
CA GLU A 204 86.02 -2.72 70.60
C GLU A 204 84.87 -2.08 71.43
N ARG A 205 84.34 -2.66 72.53
CA ARG A 205 84.95 -3.45 73.62
C ARG A 205 83.85 -4.09 74.48
#